data_AF-A0A2D8Q9B2-F1
#
_entry.id   AF-A0A2D8Q9B2-F1
#
_cell.length_a   1.000
_cell.length_b   1.000
_cell.length_c   1.000
_cell.angle_alpha   90.00
_cell.angle_beta   90.00
_cell.angle_gamma   90.00
#
_symmetry.space_group_name_H-M   'P 1'
#
loop_
_entity.id
_entity.type
_entity.pdbx_description
1 polymer ?
#
loop_
_entity_poly.entity_id
_entity_poly.type
_entity_poly.pdbx_seq_one_letter_code
_entity_poly.pdbx_strand_id
1 'polypeptide(L)'
;MPEAAFTHLVASREGLYVAGIAGCERRRDGLYFGATIRDGAAWVFESLDADLHARTSRGRILRLPIDPATAGFGPAEVVADGLDNGCHQIDFVRGQLVVVDTYRQKLVVFSEDFSTCTVHYPAGQADADTGDTGYVHMNGIGGDGRDL
;
A
#
# COMPACT_ATOMS: atom_id res chain seq x y z
N MET A 1 16.20 -20.10 17.63
CA MET A 1 16.37 -19.85 16.18
C MET A 1 17.17 -18.57 16.03
N PRO A 2 18.12 -18.45 15.10
CA PRO A 2 18.80 -17.18 14.87
C PRO A 2 17.74 -16.12 14.53
N GLU A 3 17.90 -14.93 15.11
CA GLU A 3 17.02 -13.80 14.85
C GLU A 3 17.12 -13.44 13.36
N ALA A 4 15.98 -13.30 12.67
CA ALA A 4 15.97 -12.90 11.27
C ALA A 4 16.60 -11.50 11.14
N ALA A 5 17.60 -11.36 10.26
CA ALA A 5 18.36 -10.11 10.09
C ALA A 5 17.46 -8.92 9.68
N PHE A 6 16.44 -9.20 8.86
CA PHE A 6 15.42 -8.26 8.42
C PHE A 6 14.03 -8.81 8.77
N THR A 7 13.19 -7.96 9.37
CA THR A 7 11.88 -8.33 9.93
C THR A 7 10.75 -7.40 9.52
N HIS A 8 11.07 -6.24 8.92
CA HIS A 8 10.12 -5.20 8.56
C HIS A 8 10.24 -4.82 7.10
N LEU A 9 9.10 -4.48 6.49
CA LEU A 9 8.98 -3.84 5.19
C LEU A 9 8.74 -2.35 5.40
N VAL A 10 9.47 -1.50 4.69
CA VAL A 10 9.31 -0.04 4.80
C VAL A 10 9.15 0.55 3.40
N ALA A 11 7.97 1.11 3.13
CA ALA A 11 7.69 1.89 1.94
C ALA A 11 7.97 3.38 2.20
N SER A 12 8.66 4.03 1.28
CA SER A 12 8.93 5.46 1.34
C SER A 12 8.96 6.11 -0.04
N ARG A 13 9.02 7.44 -0.05
CA ARG A 13 9.22 8.26 -1.25
C ARG A 13 10.57 8.04 -1.93
N GLU A 14 11.53 7.41 -1.24
CA GLU A 14 12.90 7.19 -1.71
C GLU A 14 13.17 5.72 -2.10
N GLY A 15 12.18 4.84 -1.93
CA GLY A 15 12.27 3.44 -2.30
C GLY A 15 11.53 2.49 -1.36
N LEU A 16 11.69 1.21 -1.64
CA LEU A 16 11.21 0.11 -0.80
C LEU A 16 12.39 -0.54 -0.09
N TYR A 17 12.27 -0.69 1.22
CA TYR A 17 13.35 -1.11 2.09
C TYR A 17 12.94 -2.34 2.89
N VAL A 18 13.95 -3.11 3.29
CA VAL A 18 13.84 -4.10 4.36
C VAL A 18 14.61 -3.58 5.58
N ALA A 19 14.04 -3.75 6.76
CA ALA A 19 14.63 -3.27 8.00
C ALA A 19 14.59 -4.33 9.10
N GLY A 20 15.56 -4.31 10.01
CA GLY A 20 15.65 -5.22 11.15
C GLY A 20 16.88 -4.94 11.98
N ILE A 21 17.30 -5.91 12.79
CA ILE A 21 18.45 -5.77 13.69
C ILE A 21 19.77 -5.57 12.94
N ALA A 22 19.86 -6.06 11.69
CA ALA A 22 21.04 -5.86 10.84
C ALA A 22 21.13 -4.45 10.23
N GLY A 23 20.06 -3.66 10.31
CA GLY A 23 19.98 -2.32 9.75
C GLY A 23 18.78 -2.14 8.82
N CYS A 24 18.87 -1.14 7.94
CA CYS A 24 17.87 -0.80 6.94
C CYS A 24 18.54 -0.74 5.57
N GLU A 25 18.01 -1.48 4.61
CA GLU A 25 18.58 -1.60 3.27
C GLU A 25 17.51 -1.33 2.21
N ARG A 26 17.81 -0.41 1.28
CA ARG A 26 16.96 -0.19 0.11
C ARG A 26 17.10 -1.35 -0.86
N ARG A 27 15.99 -1.96 -1.22
CA ARG A 27 15.95 -3.08 -2.18
C ARG A 27 15.37 -2.69 -3.54
N ARG A 28 14.64 -1.58 -3.61
CA ARG A 28 14.03 -1.10 -4.86
C ARG A 28 13.88 0.41 -4.88
N ASP A 29 14.19 1.04 -6.00
CA ASP A 29 13.94 2.47 -6.24
C ASP A 29 12.49 2.69 -6.67
N GLY A 30 11.89 3.81 -6.28
CA GLY A 30 10.51 4.18 -6.63
C GLY A 30 9.84 5.01 -5.54
N LEU A 31 8.61 5.45 -5.80
CA LEU A 31 7.79 6.19 -4.84
C LEU A 31 6.73 5.25 -4.26
N TYR A 32 7.02 4.66 -3.11
CA TYR A 32 6.14 3.68 -2.48
C TYR A 32 5.41 4.28 -1.29
N PHE A 33 4.12 3.96 -1.17
CA PHE A 33 3.27 4.30 -0.03
C PHE A 33 2.39 3.11 0.27
N GLY A 34 2.07 2.87 1.53
CA GLY A 34 1.27 1.71 1.93
C GLY A 34 1.98 0.39 1.63
N ALA A 35 2.17 -0.42 2.66
CA ALA A 35 2.79 -1.72 2.47
C ALA A 35 2.18 -2.72 3.44
N THR A 36 1.96 -3.94 2.96
CA THR A 36 1.59 -5.08 3.78
C THR A 36 2.30 -6.33 3.27
N ILE A 37 2.35 -7.37 4.11
CA ILE A 37 2.92 -8.66 3.75
C ILE A 37 1.81 -9.70 3.86
N ARG A 38 1.61 -10.46 2.77
CA ARG A 38 0.65 -11.56 2.73
C ARG A 38 1.15 -12.65 1.79
N ASP A 39 0.99 -13.91 2.21
CA ASP A 39 1.31 -15.10 1.42
C ASP A 39 2.73 -15.09 0.82
N GLY A 40 3.71 -14.70 1.64
CA GLY A 40 5.12 -14.66 1.25
C GLY A 40 5.47 -13.57 0.23
N ALA A 41 4.59 -12.60 0.03
CA ALA A 41 4.81 -11.46 -0.86
C ALA A 41 4.64 -10.12 -0.13
N ALA A 42 5.44 -9.15 -0.54
CA ALA A 42 5.20 -7.75 -0.24
C ALA A 42 4.15 -7.22 -1.22
N TRP A 43 3.13 -6.58 -0.66
CA TRP A 43 2.12 -5.84 -1.39
C TRP A 43 2.37 -4.37 -1.11
N VAL A 44 2.47 -3.56 -2.15
CA VAL A 44 2.78 -2.13 -2.01
C VAL A 44 1.99 -1.31 -3.00
N PHE A 45 1.61 -0.09 -2.62
CA PHE A 45 1.20 0.90 -3.59
C PHE A 45 2.43 1.68 -4.08
N GLU A 46 2.52 1.89 -5.39
CA GLU A 46 3.54 2.70 -6.04
C GLU A 46 2.86 3.86 -6.77
N SER A 47 3.29 5.08 -6.47
CA SER A 47 2.92 6.26 -7.26
C SER A 47 3.90 6.43 -8.41
N LEU A 48 3.37 6.75 -9.58
CA LEU A 48 4.15 7.06 -10.79
C LEU A 48 4.14 8.57 -11.10
N ASP A 49 3.82 9.39 -10.10
CA ASP A 49 3.84 10.84 -10.18
C ASP A 49 4.61 11.44 -9.00
N ALA A 50 5.31 12.54 -9.26
CA ALA A 50 5.97 13.31 -8.21
C ALA A 50 4.98 14.21 -7.45
N ASP A 51 3.90 14.65 -8.10
CA ASP A 51 2.83 15.39 -7.43
C ASP A 51 1.86 14.42 -6.76
N LEU A 52 2.02 14.29 -5.44
CA LEU A 52 1.24 13.37 -4.63
C LEU A 52 -0.22 13.82 -4.44
N HIS A 53 -0.54 15.09 -4.69
CA HIS A 53 -1.90 15.63 -4.53
C HIS A 53 -2.70 15.55 -5.85
N ALA A 54 -2.01 15.45 -6.98
CA ALA A 54 -2.65 15.41 -8.29
C ALA A 54 -3.53 14.15 -8.51
N ARG A 55 -4.69 14.38 -9.14
CA ARG A 55 -5.64 13.37 -9.66
C ARG A 55 -5.12 12.78 -10.96
N THR A 56 -4.16 11.87 -10.87
CA THR A 56 -3.49 11.35 -12.07
C THR A 56 -3.93 9.95 -12.44
N SER A 57 -4.51 9.20 -11.49
CA SER A 57 -4.87 7.79 -11.67
C SER A 57 -3.70 6.94 -12.21
N ARG A 58 -2.45 7.32 -11.89
CA ARG A 58 -1.23 6.62 -12.35
C ARG A 58 -0.65 5.66 -11.31
N GLY A 59 -1.20 5.64 -10.11
CA GLY A 59 -0.78 4.75 -9.04
C GLY A 59 -1.18 3.29 -9.31
N ARG A 60 -0.40 2.37 -8.75
CA ARG A 60 -0.58 0.93 -8.95
C ARG A 60 -0.30 0.12 -7.69
N ILE A 61 -0.95 -1.03 -7.57
CA ILE A 61 -0.64 -2.07 -6.58
C ILE A 61 0.32 -3.05 -7.21
N LEU A 62 1.45 -3.26 -6.53
CA LEU A 62 2.42 -4.28 -6.87
C LEU A 62 2.35 -5.44 -5.87
N ARG A 63 2.51 -6.64 -6.40
CA ARG A 63 2.85 -7.85 -5.65
C ARG A 63 4.28 -8.25 -5.97
N LEU A 64 5.08 -8.43 -4.92
CA LEU A 64 6.52 -8.71 -4.99
C LEU A 64 6.78 -9.96 -4.15
N PRO A 65 7.07 -11.13 -4.76
CA PRO A 65 7.49 -12.30 -4.01
C PRO A 65 8.72 -11.99 -3.14
N ILE A 66 8.75 -12.48 -1.90
CA ILE A 66 9.90 -12.30 -1.00
C ILE A 66 10.71 -13.59 -1.00
N ASP A 67 12.01 -13.49 -1.27
CA ASP A 67 12.94 -14.59 -1.07
C ASP A 67 13.23 -14.74 0.44
N PRO A 68 12.84 -15.86 1.08
CA PRO A 68 13.04 -16.05 2.52
C PRO A 68 14.51 -16.17 2.92
N ALA A 69 15.41 -16.51 1.99
CA ALA A 69 16.84 -16.64 2.29
C ALA A 69 17.57 -15.29 2.32
N THR A 70 17.12 -14.33 1.50
CA THR A 70 17.82 -13.05 1.31
C THR A 70 17.00 -11.83 1.73
N ALA A 71 15.71 -12.02 2.03
CA ALA A 71 14.71 -10.95 2.12
C ALA A 71 14.65 -10.07 0.86
N GLY A 72 15.11 -10.58 -0.29
CA GLY A 72 15.05 -9.89 -1.58
C GLY A 72 13.65 -9.91 -2.18
N PHE A 73 13.33 -8.90 -2.98
CA PHE A 73 12.09 -8.86 -3.77
C PHE A 73 12.31 -9.49 -5.14
N GLY A 74 11.43 -10.41 -5.52
CA GLY A 74 11.34 -10.96 -6.86
C GLY A 74 10.76 -9.96 -7.88
N PRO A 75 10.47 -10.43 -9.11
CA PRO A 75 9.84 -9.61 -10.14
C PRO A 75 8.53 -9.00 -9.67
N ALA A 76 8.28 -7.75 -10.05
CA ALA A 76 7.03 -7.06 -9.73
C ALA A 76 5.91 -7.52 -10.65
N GLU A 77 4.80 -7.91 -10.04
CA GLU A 77 3.51 -8.13 -10.69
C GLU A 77 2.63 -6.91 -10.43
N VAL A 78 2.11 -6.27 -11.49
CA VAL A 78 1.10 -5.21 -11.35
C VAL A 78 -0.25 -5.88 -11.21
N VAL A 79 -0.85 -5.77 -10.02
CA VAL A 79 -2.12 -6.44 -9.71
C VAL A 79 -3.32 -5.52 -9.99
N ALA A 80 -3.14 -4.22 -9.76
CA ALA A 80 -4.12 -3.19 -10.09
C ALA A 80 -3.42 -1.88 -10.46
N ASP A 81 -4.04 -1.07 -11.30
CA ASP A 81 -3.59 0.27 -11.65
C ASP A 81 -4.80 1.23 -11.70
N GLY A 82 -4.59 2.48 -12.11
CA GLY A 82 -5.67 3.48 -12.16
C GLY A 82 -5.95 4.16 -10.81
N LEU A 83 -5.10 3.94 -9.80
CA LEU A 83 -5.28 4.51 -8.46
C LEU A 83 -4.74 5.94 -8.38
N ASP A 84 -5.40 6.79 -7.59
CA ASP A 84 -4.93 8.16 -7.35
C ASP A 84 -3.74 8.20 -6.38
N ASN A 85 -2.95 9.28 -6.43
CA ASN A 85 -1.71 9.42 -5.66
C ASN A 85 -1.89 9.55 -4.14
N GLY A 86 -3.12 9.81 -3.68
CA GLY A 86 -3.47 9.86 -2.26
C GLY A 86 -3.56 8.50 -1.57
N CYS A 87 -3.32 7.39 -2.28
CA CYS A 87 -3.32 6.05 -1.70
C CYS A 87 -2.09 5.86 -0.79
N HIS A 88 -2.28 5.97 0.53
CA HIS A 88 -1.16 6.00 1.48
C HIS A 88 -1.00 4.75 2.33
N GLN A 89 -2.06 3.97 2.49
CA GLN A 89 -2.11 2.80 3.36
C GLN A 89 -2.90 1.71 2.66
N ILE A 90 -2.41 0.48 2.75
CA ILE A 90 -3.06 -0.70 2.20
C ILE A 90 -2.97 -1.82 3.22
N ASP A 91 -4.00 -2.64 3.31
CA ASP A 91 -3.92 -3.91 4.01
C ASP A 91 -4.99 -4.88 3.51
N PHE A 92 -4.83 -6.16 3.84
CA PHE A 92 -5.89 -7.12 3.63
C PHE A 92 -6.85 -7.14 4.81
N VAL A 93 -8.14 -7.00 4.52
CA VAL A 93 -9.22 -7.06 5.51
C VAL A 93 -10.23 -8.10 5.03
N ARG A 94 -10.37 -9.21 5.78
CA ARG A 94 -11.28 -10.32 5.44
C ARG A 94 -11.00 -10.86 4.02
N GLY A 95 -9.73 -11.16 3.74
CA GLY A 95 -9.30 -11.68 2.44
C GLY A 95 -9.24 -10.67 1.29
N GLN A 96 -9.80 -9.47 1.44
CA GLN A 96 -9.82 -8.45 0.38
C GLN A 96 -8.74 -7.40 0.59
N LEU A 97 -8.05 -7.01 -0.49
CA LEU A 97 -7.15 -5.85 -0.42
C LEU A 97 -7.96 -4.57 -0.31
N VAL A 98 -7.69 -3.79 0.72
CA VAL A 98 -8.27 -2.47 0.93
C VAL A 98 -7.19 -1.40 0.84
N VAL A 99 -7.46 -0.36 0.06
CA VAL A 99 -6.58 0.77 -0.16
C VAL A 99 -7.24 2.03 0.37
N VAL A 100 -6.53 2.77 1.21
CA VAL A 100 -6.96 4.05 1.76
C VAL A 100 -6.47 5.17 0.86
N ASP A 101 -7.37 5.75 0.07
CA ASP A 101 -7.10 7.04 -0.59
C ASP A 101 -7.40 8.16 0.41
N THR A 102 -6.31 8.58 1.04
CA THR A 102 -6.34 9.53 2.15
C THR A 102 -6.81 10.89 1.70
N TYR A 103 -6.38 11.35 0.52
CA TYR A 103 -6.75 12.67 0.01
C TYR A 103 -8.19 12.73 -0.50
N ARG A 104 -8.81 11.59 -0.81
CA ARG A 104 -10.20 11.51 -1.29
C ARG A 104 -11.19 10.92 -0.30
N GLN A 105 -10.77 10.78 0.96
CA GLN A 105 -11.60 10.26 2.04
C GLN A 105 -12.35 8.96 1.65
N LYS A 106 -11.70 8.09 0.86
CA LYS A 106 -12.34 6.87 0.37
C LYS A 106 -11.49 5.64 0.62
N LEU A 107 -12.17 4.52 0.75
CA LEU A 107 -11.60 3.18 0.70
C LEU A 107 -11.89 2.59 -0.68
N VAL A 108 -10.86 2.04 -1.32
CA VAL A 108 -11.01 1.21 -2.52
C VAL A 108 -10.83 -0.24 -2.08
N VAL A 109 -11.87 -1.06 -2.25
CA VAL A 109 -11.90 -2.46 -1.83
C VAL A 109 -11.94 -3.33 -3.07
N PHE A 110 -10.91 -4.13 -3.27
CA PHE A 110 -10.79 -5.03 -4.44
C PHE A 110 -11.54 -6.35 -4.20
N SER A 111 -12.08 -6.92 -5.28
CA SER A 111 -12.46 -8.34 -5.28
C SER A 111 -11.22 -9.22 -5.12
N GLU A 112 -11.38 -10.46 -4.63
CA GLU A 112 -10.26 -11.39 -4.38
C GLU A 112 -9.42 -11.67 -5.64
N ASP A 113 -10.06 -11.65 -6.82
CA ASP A 113 -9.44 -11.83 -8.13
C ASP A 113 -8.96 -10.53 -8.77
N PHE A 114 -9.12 -9.40 -8.07
CA PHE A 114 -8.79 -8.04 -8.52
C PHE A 114 -9.47 -7.58 -9.81
N SER A 115 -10.50 -8.30 -10.28
CA SER A 115 -11.23 -7.95 -11.51
C SER A 115 -12.13 -6.72 -11.35
N THR A 116 -12.53 -6.42 -10.11
CA THR A 116 -13.39 -5.28 -9.79
C THR A 116 -12.98 -4.63 -8.48
N CYS A 117 -13.46 -3.41 -8.26
CA CYS A 117 -13.37 -2.76 -6.95
C CYS A 117 -14.66 -2.04 -6.60
N THR A 118 -14.86 -1.83 -5.31
CA THR A 118 -15.94 -1.01 -4.75
C THR A 118 -15.34 0.14 -3.95
N VAL A 119 -16.09 1.25 -3.85
CA VAL A 119 -15.63 2.46 -3.16
C VAL A 119 -16.54 2.73 -1.97
N HIS A 120 -15.93 2.99 -0.81
CA HIS A 120 -16.64 3.32 0.43
C HIS A 120 -16.14 4.64 1.01
N TYR A 121 -17.05 5.37 1.67
CA TYR A 121 -16.78 6.67 2.31
C TYR A 121 -17.19 6.61 3.79
N PRO A 122 -16.41 5.92 4.64
CA PRO A 122 -16.79 5.70 6.04
C PRO A 122 -16.94 6.99 6.86
N ALA A 123 -16.25 8.05 6.46
CA ALA A 123 -16.34 9.38 7.07
C ALA A 123 -17.14 10.41 6.24
N GLY A 124 -17.89 9.95 5.23
CA GLY A 124 -18.53 10.82 4.23
C GLY A 124 -17.58 11.16 3.08
N GLN A 125 -18.11 11.79 2.03
CA GLN A 125 -17.32 12.17 0.86
C GLN A 125 -16.76 13.59 1.03
N ALA A 126 -15.43 13.72 0.99
CA ALA A 126 -14.71 14.98 1.05
C ALA A 126 -13.37 14.85 0.32
N ASP A 127 -12.73 15.99 0.01
CA ASP A 127 -11.43 16.05 -0.67
C ASP A 127 -10.49 17.00 0.10
N ALA A 128 -9.26 16.55 0.35
CA ALA A 128 -8.23 17.34 1.02
C ALA A 128 -7.90 18.63 0.25
N ASP A 129 -7.98 18.58 -1.08
CA ASP A 129 -7.48 19.65 -1.95
C ASP A 129 -8.52 20.75 -2.22
N THR A 130 -9.78 20.56 -1.80
CA THR A 130 -10.88 21.52 -2.05
C THR A 130 -11.18 22.43 -0.86
N GLY A 131 -10.48 22.26 0.27
CA GLY A 131 -10.78 22.98 1.51
C GLY A 131 -12.10 22.56 2.14
N ASP A 132 -12.58 21.35 1.84
CA ASP A 132 -13.83 20.81 2.38
C ASP A 132 -13.75 20.64 3.90
N THR A 133 -14.66 21.28 4.63
CA THR A 133 -14.73 21.18 6.10
C THR A 133 -15.11 19.79 6.60
N GLY A 134 -15.66 18.93 5.74
CA GLY A 134 -15.95 17.53 6.02
C GLY A 134 -14.75 16.60 5.88
N TYR A 135 -13.59 17.12 5.47
CA TYR A 135 -12.38 16.33 5.34
C TYR A 135 -11.80 15.93 6.70
N VAL A 136 -11.59 14.63 6.87
CA VAL A 136 -10.86 14.01 7.97
C VAL A 136 -9.77 13.12 7.39
N HIS A 137 -8.56 13.28 7.91
CA HIS A 137 -7.40 12.55 7.43
C HIS A 137 -7.43 11.09 7.90
N MET A 138 -7.59 10.15 6.97
CA MET A 138 -7.55 8.71 7.27
C MET A 138 -6.10 8.22 7.31
N ASN A 139 -5.54 8.07 8.50
CA ASN A 139 -4.11 7.76 8.70
C ASN A 139 -3.73 6.29 8.47
N GLY A 140 -4.70 5.36 8.44
CA GLY A 140 -4.38 3.94 8.43
C GLY A 140 -5.58 3.04 8.34
N ILE A 141 -5.31 1.82 7.88
CA ILE A 141 -6.20 0.66 7.96
C ILE A 141 -5.36 -0.54 8.40
N GLY A 142 -5.98 -1.48 9.08
CA GLY A 142 -5.36 -2.74 9.43
C GLY A 142 -6.40 -3.83 9.57
N GLY A 143 -6.11 -5.01 9.03
CA GLY A 143 -6.82 -6.22 9.40
C GLY A 143 -6.56 -6.57 10.87
N ASP A 144 -7.48 -7.27 11.51
CA ASP A 144 -7.30 -7.77 12.89
C ASP A 144 -6.42 -9.03 12.96
N GLY A 145 -5.81 -9.41 11.83
CA GLY A 145 -5.01 -10.63 11.68
C GLY A 145 -5.83 -11.92 11.75
N ARG A 146 -7.17 -11.83 11.77
CA ARG A 146 -8.08 -12.97 11.77
C ARG A 146 -8.75 -13.06 10.41
N ASP A 147 -8.04 -13.63 9.45
CA ASP A 147 -8.70 -14.19 8.29
C ASP A 147 -9.49 -15.43 8.76
N LEU A 148 -10.82 -15.33 8.77
CA LEU A 148 -11.73 -16.46 9.00
C LEU A 148 -11.93 -17.24 7.70
#